data_AF-A0A166QDS2-F1
#
_entry.id   AF-A0A166QDS2-F1
#
_cell.length_a   1.000
_cell.length_b   1.000
_cell.length_c   1.000
_cell.angle_alpha   90.00
_cell.angle_beta   90.00
_cell.angle_gamma   90.00
#
_symmetry.space_group_name_H-M   'P 1'
#
loop_
_entity.id
_entity.type
_entity.pdbx_description
1 polymer ?
#
loop_
_entity_poly.entity_id
_entity_poly.type
_entity_poly.pdbx_seq_one_letter_code
_entity_poly.pdbx_strand_id
1 'polypeptide(L)'
;MRLARIGAEPERWALVEADGLVEISETLRELIAGAAPTATGRRLDPAHTTLLAPVSEQCRGVFCTGINYVAHQQESAEAFAATVPPHPIIFFKTVSALCGPHDELPLDRSVSAEFDWEGEVGVVIGTGGRDIPVESALEHVFAYTVVNDITARDVQRRHQQWHLGKNVDASTPVGPWLVTADEFAGRALPADTVVELRVNGVTKQRAVTADMIFDIATQISVISSTTALLPGDVISTGTPAGVGFTRTPPEFLAAGDVVETEVAGVGLLRNVVRAGAATTAATTAATATSPAERAPAGRAPAEPAPAPAAAAPAGAGSVSSDRRVSA
;
A
#
# COMPACT_ATOMS: atom_id res chain seq x y z
N MET A 1 1.07 20.46 6.67
CA MET A 1 0.66 20.88 5.32
C MET A 1 -0.12 19.77 4.63
N ARG A 2 -0.90 20.11 3.59
CA ARG A 2 -1.64 19.14 2.78
C ARG A 2 -1.09 19.04 1.36
N LEU A 3 -0.87 17.81 0.87
CA LEU A 3 -0.19 17.54 -0.40
C LEU A 3 -1.03 16.63 -1.30
N ALA A 4 -1.39 17.12 -2.48
CA ALA A 4 -2.07 16.35 -3.50
C ALA A 4 -1.11 15.98 -4.64
N ARG A 5 -1.18 14.74 -5.14
CA ARG A 5 -0.56 14.35 -6.41
C ARG A 5 -1.56 14.65 -7.52
N ILE A 6 -1.13 15.38 -8.55
CA ILE A 6 -2.00 15.86 -9.62
C ILE A 6 -1.60 15.24 -10.96
N GLY A 7 -2.62 14.87 -11.75
CA GLY A 7 -2.48 14.38 -13.11
C GLY A 7 -2.14 15.53 -14.05
N ALA A 8 -0.84 15.84 -14.15
CA ALA A 8 -0.25 16.75 -15.12
C ALA A 8 0.75 15.98 -15.99
N GLU A 9 1.24 16.58 -17.08
CA GLU A 9 2.29 16.00 -17.93
C GLU A 9 3.54 16.89 -17.91
N PRO A 10 4.63 16.49 -17.22
CA PRO A 10 4.73 15.30 -16.36
C PRO A 10 3.93 15.48 -15.06
N GLU A 11 3.68 14.39 -14.34
CA GLU A 11 2.95 14.44 -13.07
C GLU A 11 3.59 15.41 -12.07
N ARG A 12 2.76 16.01 -11.22
CA ARG A 12 3.18 17.05 -10.27
C ARG A 12 2.56 16.85 -8.91
N TRP A 13 3.05 17.63 -7.95
CA TRP A 13 2.48 17.77 -6.62
C TRP A 13 1.90 19.17 -6.47
N ALA A 14 0.93 19.31 -5.57
CA ALA A 14 0.35 20.58 -5.21
C ALA A 14 0.11 20.68 -3.70
N LEU A 15 0.27 21.89 -3.17
CA LEU A 15 -0.25 22.24 -1.85
C LEU A 15 -1.78 22.39 -1.95
N VAL A 16 -2.50 21.81 -1.00
CA VAL A 16 -3.95 21.96 -0.87
C VAL A 16 -4.23 23.16 0.04
N GLU A 17 -4.80 24.21 -0.53
CA GLU A 17 -5.22 25.43 0.17
C GLU A 17 -6.76 25.49 0.26
N ALA A 18 -7.30 26.44 1.04
CA ALA A 18 -8.75 26.55 1.24
C ALA A 18 -9.53 26.87 -0.04
N ASP A 19 -8.89 27.52 -1.01
CA ASP A 19 -9.48 28.03 -2.25
C ASP A 19 -8.94 27.36 -3.52
N GLY A 20 -8.12 26.31 -3.40
CA GLY A 20 -7.65 25.54 -4.55
C GLY A 20 -6.35 24.78 -4.32
N LEU A 21 -5.69 24.44 -5.42
CA LEU A 21 -4.40 23.77 -5.43
C LEU A 21 -3.31 24.71 -5.93
N VAL A 22 -2.16 24.72 -5.27
CA VAL A 22 -0.96 25.45 -5.72
C VAL A 22 0.07 24.43 -6.17
N GLU A 23 0.37 24.39 -7.46
CA GLU A 23 1.39 23.48 -7.99
C GLU A 23 2.77 23.80 -7.40
N ILE A 24 3.50 22.76 -7.02
CA ILE A 24 4.86 22.84 -6.48
C ILE A 24 5.87 22.10 -7.36
N SER A 25 7.14 22.46 -7.22
CA SER A 25 8.22 21.92 -8.06
C SER A 25 8.74 20.58 -7.57
N GLU A 26 8.61 20.33 -6.27
CA GLU A 26 9.19 19.19 -5.57
C GLU A 26 8.37 17.92 -5.76
N THR A 27 9.08 16.80 -5.84
CA THR A 27 8.52 15.45 -5.72
C THR A 27 8.24 15.11 -4.25
N LEU A 28 7.37 14.14 -4.00
CA LEU A 28 7.17 13.62 -2.63
C LEU A 28 8.47 13.11 -2.00
N ARG A 29 9.39 12.55 -2.78
CA ARG A 29 10.69 12.10 -2.25
C ARG A 29 11.50 13.27 -1.70
N GLU A 30 11.56 14.38 -2.43
CA GLU A 30 12.28 15.58 -1.99
C GLU A 30 11.63 16.19 -0.76
N LEU A 31 10.30 16.23 -0.71
CA LEU A 31 9.55 16.69 0.47
C LEU A 31 9.82 15.81 1.69
N ILE A 32 9.81 14.49 1.53
CA ILE A 32 10.18 13.54 2.59
C ILE A 32 11.63 13.74 3.04
N ALA A 33 12.54 14.07 2.12
CA ALA A 33 13.94 14.38 2.43
C ALA A 33 14.14 15.76 3.08
N GLY A 34 13.07 16.54 3.29
CA GLY A 34 13.10 17.82 3.99
C GLY A 34 13.15 19.05 3.08
N ALA A 35 12.94 18.91 1.77
CA ALA A 35 12.79 20.08 0.90
C ALA A 35 11.53 20.87 1.28
N ALA A 36 11.64 22.19 1.25
CA ALA A 36 10.49 23.07 1.40
C ALA A 36 9.72 23.16 0.06
N PRO A 37 8.37 23.12 0.07
CA PRO A 37 7.59 23.24 -1.16
C PRO A 37 7.75 24.63 -1.79
N THR A 38 8.06 24.68 -3.09
CA THR A 38 8.23 25.90 -3.87
C THR A 38 7.11 25.99 -4.91
N ALA A 39 6.21 26.97 -4.72
CA ALA A 39 5.12 27.22 -5.67
C ALA A 39 5.66 27.58 -7.06
N THR A 40 5.10 26.96 -8.10
CA THR A 40 5.45 27.27 -9.51
C THR A 40 4.76 28.55 -10.01
N GLY A 41 3.84 29.11 -9.21
CA GLY A 41 2.96 30.22 -9.59
C GLY A 41 1.66 29.78 -10.27
N ARG A 42 1.49 28.48 -10.56
CA ARG A 42 0.26 27.93 -11.12
C ARG A 42 -0.73 27.57 -10.00
N ARG A 43 -1.92 28.17 -10.06
CA ARG A 43 -3.08 27.78 -9.27
C ARG A 43 -4.01 26.92 -10.12
N LEU A 44 -4.53 25.85 -9.54
CA LEU A 44 -5.41 24.90 -10.20
C LEU A 44 -6.72 24.79 -9.43
N ASP A 45 -7.82 24.71 -10.18
CA ASP A 45 -9.13 24.42 -9.64
C ASP A 45 -9.24 22.92 -9.33
N PRO A 46 -9.49 22.50 -8.08
CA PRO A 46 -9.69 21.10 -7.73
C PRO A 46 -10.79 20.43 -8.57
N ALA A 47 -11.83 21.15 -8.97
CA ALA A 47 -12.94 20.61 -9.76
C ALA A 47 -12.55 20.23 -11.19
N HIS A 48 -11.44 20.78 -11.69
CA HIS A 48 -10.92 20.56 -13.03
C HIS A 48 -9.53 19.92 -13.03
N THR A 49 -9.09 19.41 -11.88
CA THR A 49 -7.78 18.77 -11.72
C THR A 49 -7.97 17.31 -11.35
N THR A 50 -7.42 16.41 -12.15
CA THR A 50 -7.37 14.99 -11.80
C THR A 50 -6.43 14.80 -10.61
N LEU A 51 -6.96 14.31 -9.49
CA LEU A 51 -6.15 13.87 -8.36
C LEU A 51 -5.74 12.41 -8.56
N LEU A 52 -4.46 12.13 -8.37
CA LEU A 52 -3.90 10.78 -8.39
C LEU A 52 -3.76 10.26 -6.95
N ALA A 53 -3.60 8.94 -6.79
CA ALA A 53 -3.24 8.38 -5.49
C ALA A 53 -1.96 9.06 -4.98
N PRO A 54 -1.95 9.67 -3.77
CA PRO A 54 -0.84 10.49 -3.31
C PRO A 54 0.28 9.64 -2.71
N VAL A 55 0.72 8.64 -3.49
CA VAL A 55 1.83 7.76 -3.16
C VAL A 55 3.09 8.17 -3.91
N SER A 56 4.26 7.82 -3.39
CA SER A 56 5.53 8.15 -4.02
C SER A 56 5.73 7.36 -5.33
N GLU A 57 6.56 7.87 -6.23
CA GLU A 57 6.97 7.13 -7.44
C GLU A 57 7.73 5.83 -7.13
N GLN A 58 8.23 5.68 -5.91
CA GLN A 58 8.89 4.48 -5.40
C GLN A 58 7.96 3.62 -4.54
N CYS A 59 6.67 3.96 -4.46
CA CYS A 59 5.71 3.17 -3.71
C CYS A 59 5.77 1.72 -4.18
N ARG A 60 6.03 0.82 -3.24
CA ARG A 60 6.14 -0.62 -3.52
C ARG A 60 4.78 -1.32 -3.45
N GLY A 61 3.78 -0.61 -2.91
CA GLY A 61 2.49 -1.14 -2.49
C GLY A 61 2.15 -0.67 -1.08
N VAL A 62 1.25 -1.39 -0.41
CA VAL A 62 0.71 -1.02 0.90
C VAL A 62 0.83 -2.21 1.85
N PHE A 63 1.51 -2.00 2.98
CA PHE A 63 1.45 -2.92 4.11
C PHE A 63 0.09 -2.75 4.78
N CYS A 64 -0.65 -3.83 4.98
CA CYS A 64 -2.01 -3.75 5.50
C CYS A 64 -2.13 -4.58 6.77
N THR A 65 -2.84 -4.05 7.76
CA THR A 65 -3.06 -4.70 9.04
C THR A 65 -4.48 -5.26 9.09
N GLY A 66 -4.62 -6.58 9.17
CA GLY A 66 -5.92 -7.21 9.36
C GLY A 66 -6.36 -7.23 10.82
N ILE A 67 -7.69 -7.23 11.04
CA ILE A 67 -8.31 -7.45 12.36
C ILE A 67 -7.71 -6.50 13.42
N ASN A 68 -7.79 -5.19 13.16
CA ASN A 68 -7.15 -4.19 14.02
C ASN A 68 -8.12 -3.29 14.80
N TYR A 69 -9.40 -3.62 14.85
CA TYR A 69 -10.37 -2.95 15.70
C TYR A 69 -11.11 -3.98 16.54
N VAL A 70 -11.33 -3.69 17.83
CA VAL A 70 -11.95 -4.64 18.77
C VAL A 70 -13.32 -5.09 18.27
N ALA A 71 -14.18 -4.15 17.87
CA ALA A 71 -15.51 -4.47 17.35
C ALA A 71 -15.45 -5.27 16.02
N HIS A 72 -14.46 -4.98 15.16
CA HIS A 72 -14.27 -5.71 13.90
C HIS A 72 -13.82 -7.16 14.15
N GLN A 73 -12.97 -7.36 15.15
CA GLN A 73 -12.58 -8.69 15.60
C GLN A 73 -13.79 -9.48 16.11
N GLN A 74 -14.67 -8.85 16.89
CA GLN A 74 -15.86 -9.50 17.43
C GLN A 74 -16.82 -9.97 16.33
N GLU A 75 -17.14 -9.13 15.33
CA GLU A 75 -18.00 -9.54 14.21
C GLU A 75 -17.34 -10.60 13.31
N SER A 76 -16.01 -10.55 13.15
CA SER A 76 -15.28 -11.51 12.33
C SER A 76 -15.06 -12.85 13.04
N ALA A 77 -15.11 -12.88 14.38
CA ALA A 77 -14.93 -14.09 15.17
C ALA A 77 -16.00 -15.14 14.86
N GLU A 78 -17.23 -14.72 14.55
CA GLU A 78 -18.32 -15.62 14.19
C GLU A 78 -18.10 -16.29 12.82
N ALA A 79 -17.44 -15.59 11.88
CA ALA A 79 -17.18 -16.08 10.53
C ALA A 79 -15.83 -16.82 10.39
N PHE A 80 -14.82 -16.41 11.15
CA PHE A 80 -13.43 -16.89 11.01
C PHE A 80 -12.86 -17.55 12.28
N ALA A 81 -13.66 -17.74 13.34
CA ALA A 81 -13.19 -18.19 14.66
C ALA A 81 -11.99 -17.38 15.20
N ALA A 82 -11.92 -16.10 14.82
CA ALA A 82 -10.81 -15.23 15.15
C ALA A 82 -10.88 -14.81 16.62
N THR A 83 -9.89 -15.19 17.43
CA THR A 83 -9.58 -14.50 18.68
C THR A 83 -8.81 -13.21 18.39
N VAL A 84 -8.73 -12.26 19.33
CA VAL A 84 -7.79 -11.13 19.21
C VAL A 84 -6.39 -11.71 18.96
N PRO A 85 -5.75 -11.40 17.82
CA PRO A 85 -4.47 -12.00 17.51
C PRO A 85 -3.41 -11.46 18.49
N PRO A 86 -2.40 -12.27 18.87
CA PRO A 86 -1.33 -11.82 19.76
C PRO A 86 -0.35 -10.84 19.07
N HIS A 87 -0.38 -10.78 17.74
CA HIS A 87 0.46 -9.92 16.90
C HIS A 87 -0.35 -9.38 15.72
N PRO A 88 0.00 -8.20 15.17
CA PRO A 88 -0.62 -7.68 13.95
C PRO A 88 -0.55 -8.69 12.79
N ILE A 89 -1.69 -8.94 12.13
CA ILE A 89 -1.71 -9.73 10.91
C ILE A 89 -1.34 -8.81 9.75
N ILE A 90 -0.14 -8.98 9.20
CA ILE A 90 0.36 -8.14 8.11
C ILE A 90 0.21 -8.87 6.77
N PHE A 91 -0.42 -8.19 5.80
CA PHE A 91 -0.45 -8.60 4.39
C PHE A 91 -0.06 -7.43 3.50
N PHE A 92 -0.01 -7.67 2.18
CA PHE A 92 0.49 -6.69 1.23
C PHE A 92 -0.43 -6.53 0.02
N LYS A 93 -0.70 -5.27 -0.33
CA LYS A 93 -1.37 -4.88 -1.57
C LYS A 93 -0.35 -4.27 -2.53
N THR A 94 -0.35 -4.73 -3.77
CA THR A 94 0.57 -4.32 -4.82
C THR A 94 0.17 -2.97 -5.40
N VAL A 95 1.10 -2.35 -6.12
CA VAL A 95 0.84 -1.09 -6.83
C VAL A 95 -0.28 -1.19 -7.87
N SER A 96 -0.56 -2.37 -8.43
CA SER A 96 -1.63 -2.54 -9.41
C SER A 96 -3.02 -2.41 -8.79
N ALA A 97 -3.15 -2.67 -7.49
CA ALA A 97 -4.40 -2.49 -6.78
C ALA A 97 -4.70 -1.01 -6.51
N LEU A 98 -3.72 -0.11 -6.55
CA LEU A 98 -3.91 1.31 -6.19
C LEU A 98 -4.72 2.08 -7.24
N CYS A 99 -5.59 2.97 -6.78
CA CYS A 99 -6.27 3.95 -7.62
C CYS A 99 -6.46 5.29 -6.89
N GLY A 100 -6.74 6.33 -7.67
CA GLY A 100 -6.91 7.69 -7.20
C GLY A 100 -8.21 7.91 -6.43
N PRO A 101 -8.33 9.07 -5.78
CA PRO A 101 -9.41 9.34 -4.85
C PRO A 101 -10.79 9.55 -5.48
N HIS A 102 -10.84 9.72 -6.80
CA HIS A 102 -12.06 9.91 -7.57
C HIS A 102 -12.16 8.94 -8.75
N ASP A 103 -11.24 7.97 -8.83
CA ASP A 103 -11.28 6.96 -9.87
C ASP A 103 -12.51 6.05 -9.70
N GLU A 104 -13.05 5.57 -10.81
CA GLU A 104 -14.05 4.52 -10.78
C GLU A 104 -13.40 3.19 -10.34
N LEU A 105 -14.12 2.40 -9.55
CA LEU A 105 -13.66 1.07 -9.13
C LEU A 105 -14.12 0.03 -10.15
N PRO A 106 -13.23 -0.60 -10.95
CA PRO A 106 -13.59 -1.55 -11.98
C PRO A 106 -13.84 -2.95 -11.38
N LEU A 107 -14.89 -3.09 -10.58
CA LEU A 107 -15.18 -4.33 -9.86
C LEU A 107 -15.89 -5.34 -10.78
N ASP A 108 -15.09 -6.15 -11.49
CA ASP A 108 -15.59 -7.17 -12.43
C ASP A 108 -16.23 -8.35 -11.69
N ARG A 109 -17.52 -8.58 -11.96
CA ARG A 109 -18.30 -9.69 -11.38
C ARG A 109 -17.81 -11.08 -11.83
N SER A 110 -17.00 -11.16 -12.88
CA SER A 110 -16.32 -12.40 -13.28
C SER A 110 -15.21 -12.80 -12.29
N VAL A 111 -14.64 -11.82 -11.59
CA VAL A 111 -13.62 -12.02 -10.54
C VAL A 111 -14.28 -12.37 -9.21
N SER A 112 -15.30 -11.61 -8.81
CA SER A 112 -15.97 -11.80 -7.51
C SER A 112 -17.42 -11.30 -7.52
N ALA A 113 -18.29 -12.05 -6.83
CA ALA A 113 -19.64 -11.59 -6.49
C ALA A 113 -19.69 -10.89 -5.12
N GLU A 114 -18.61 -10.94 -4.35
CA GLU A 114 -18.54 -10.54 -2.95
C GLU A 114 -17.50 -9.43 -2.72
N PHE A 115 -17.58 -8.38 -3.52
CA PHE A 115 -16.78 -7.17 -3.30
C PHE A 115 -17.27 -6.42 -2.07
N ASP A 116 -16.36 -6.13 -1.17
CA ASP A 116 -16.63 -5.54 0.12
C ASP A 116 -15.77 -4.30 0.36
N TRP A 117 -16.21 -3.44 1.26
CA TRP A 117 -15.54 -2.19 1.63
C TRP A 117 -14.79 -2.34 2.96
N GLU A 118 -13.71 -1.58 3.10
CA GLU A 118 -12.94 -1.49 4.34
C GLU A 118 -12.30 -0.10 4.44
N GLY A 119 -12.92 0.82 5.18
CA GLY A 119 -12.40 2.16 5.39
C GLY A 119 -11.27 2.18 6.42
N GLU A 120 -10.13 2.78 6.08
CA GLU A 120 -8.92 2.72 6.91
C GLU A 120 -8.13 4.04 6.92
N VAL A 121 -7.31 4.23 7.96
CA VAL A 121 -6.28 5.27 7.99
C VAL A 121 -5.04 4.76 7.27
N GLY A 122 -4.55 5.55 6.31
CA GLY A 122 -3.26 5.38 5.67
C GLY A 122 -2.15 6.18 6.35
N VAL A 123 -0.97 5.60 6.47
CA VAL A 123 0.23 6.20 7.06
C VAL A 123 1.35 6.15 6.03
N VAL A 124 1.96 7.29 5.72
CA VAL A 124 3.10 7.38 4.80
C VAL A 124 4.39 7.54 5.61
N ILE A 125 5.35 6.65 5.38
CA ILE A 125 6.65 6.67 6.05
C ILE A 125 7.53 7.78 5.45
N GLY A 126 8.13 8.60 6.30
CA GLY A 126 9.12 9.61 5.93
C GLY A 126 10.52 9.06 6.02
N THR A 127 11.01 8.91 7.25
CA THR A 127 12.30 8.26 7.49
C THR A 127 12.09 6.76 7.53
N GLY A 128 12.76 6.02 6.64
CA GLY A 128 12.75 4.56 6.68
C GLY A 128 13.53 3.99 7.86
N GLY A 129 13.58 2.67 7.97
CA GLY A 129 14.36 1.99 9.02
C GLY A 129 14.02 0.52 9.17
N ARG A 130 14.88 -0.18 9.91
CA ARG A 130 14.69 -1.55 10.36
C ARG A 130 14.77 -1.58 11.88
N ASP A 131 14.03 -2.48 12.50
CA ASP A 131 13.98 -2.64 13.96
C ASP A 131 13.64 -1.32 14.68
N ILE A 132 12.68 -0.57 14.13
CA ILE A 132 12.24 0.72 14.67
C ILE A 132 11.52 0.45 16.00
N PRO A 133 11.97 1.03 17.13
CA PRO A 133 11.32 0.83 18.41
C PRO A 133 9.99 1.61 18.47
N VAL A 134 9.01 1.08 19.22
CA VAL A 134 7.65 1.65 19.31
C VAL A 134 7.67 3.11 19.74
N GLU A 135 8.53 3.46 20.70
CA GLU A 135 8.68 4.80 21.25
C GLU A 135 9.16 5.85 20.24
N SER A 136 9.87 5.43 19.18
CA SER A 136 10.35 6.32 18.12
C SER A 136 9.53 6.22 16.84
N ALA A 137 8.61 5.25 16.74
CA ALA A 137 7.92 4.92 15.50
C ALA A 137 7.17 6.10 14.86
N LEU A 138 6.56 6.98 15.66
CA LEU A 138 5.83 8.14 15.14
C LEU A 138 6.74 9.23 14.54
N GLU A 139 8.02 9.26 14.91
CA GLU A 139 9.02 10.15 14.28
C GLU A 139 9.26 9.78 12.81
N HIS A 140 9.02 8.52 12.45
CA HIS A 140 9.15 8.00 11.09
C HIS A 140 7.93 8.32 10.21
N VAL A 141 6.82 8.83 10.76
CA VAL A 141 5.62 9.14 9.98
C VAL A 141 5.78 10.48 9.27
N PHE A 142 5.69 10.50 7.94
CA PHE A 142 5.65 11.73 7.15
C PHE A 142 4.25 12.34 7.13
N ALA A 143 3.23 11.53 6.85
CA ALA A 143 1.88 12.01 6.65
C ALA A 143 0.81 10.92 6.85
N TYR A 144 -0.43 11.37 6.96
CA TYR A 144 -1.63 10.54 6.99
C TYR A 144 -2.48 10.75 5.73
N THR A 145 -3.23 9.72 5.34
CA THR A 145 -4.18 9.75 4.22
C THR A 145 -5.34 8.79 4.49
N VAL A 146 -6.30 8.68 3.57
CA VAL A 146 -7.41 7.72 3.66
C VAL A 146 -7.17 6.58 2.69
N VAL A 147 -7.49 5.36 3.12
CA VAL A 147 -7.43 4.15 2.29
C VAL A 147 -8.80 3.46 2.32
N ASN A 148 -9.20 2.88 1.20
CA ASN A 148 -10.28 1.90 1.16
C ASN A 148 -9.74 0.56 0.66
N ASP A 149 -9.65 -0.43 1.54
CA ASP A 149 -9.15 -1.77 1.24
C ASP A 149 -10.25 -2.68 0.67
N ILE A 150 -10.68 -2.39 -0.56
CA ILE A 150 -11.70 -3.21 -1.23
C ILE A 150 -11.24 -4.66 -1.31
N THR A 151 -12.16 -5.55 -0.95
CA THR A 151 -11.87 -6.96 -0.79
C THR A 151 -12.85 -7.81 -1.59
N ALA A 152 -12.34 -8.71 -2.42
CA ALA A 152 -13.12 -9.81 -3.01
C ALA A 152 -13.16 -10.98 -2.01
N ARG A 153 -14.23 -11.08 -1.21
CA ARG A 153 -14.28 -11.96 -0.03
C ARG A 153 -14.29 -13.45 -0.38
N ASP A 154 -14.98 -13.83 -1.44
CA ASP A 154 -14.98 -15.20 -1.96
C ASP A 154 -13.57 -15.64 -2.41
N VAL A 155 -12.84 -14.77 -3.11
CA VAL A 155 -11.44 -14.99 -3.51
C VAL A 155 -10.52 -15.04 -2.29
N GLN A 156 -10.68 -14.11 -1.33
CA GLN A 156 -9.93 -14.08 -0.07
C GLN A 156 -10.04 -15.41 0.67
N ARG A 157 -11.27 -15.92 0.84
CA ARG A 157 -11.53 -17.19 1.54
C ARG A 157 -11.01 -18.40 0.76
N ARG A 158 -11.15 -18.40 -0.57
CA ARG A 158 -10.72 -19.52 -1.44
C ARG A 158 -9.22 -19.80 -1.34
N HIS A 159 -8.40 -18.75 -1.26
CA HIS A 159 -6.94 -18.88 -1.36
C HIS A 159 -6.22 -18.98 -0.01
N GLN A 160 -6.94 -18.89 1.11
CA GLN A 160 -6.44 -18.88 2.50
C GLN A 160 -5.56 -17.66 2.82
N GLN A 161 -4.51 -17.44 2.03
CA GLN A 161 -3.76 -16.18 2.01
C GLN A 161 -4.64 -15.09 1.39
N TRP A 162 -4.72 -13.94 2.04
CA TRP A 162 -5.63 -12.88 1.63
C TRP A 162 -5.20 -12.15 0.36
N HIS A 163 -3.97 -12.37 -0.11
CA HIS A 163 -3.34 -11.63 -1.19
C HIS A 163 -4.24 -11.49 -2.43
N LEU A 164 -4.73 -12.57 -3.04
CA LEU A 164 -5.54 -12.46 -4.27
C LEU A 164 -6.89 -11.75 -4.04
N GLY A 165 -7.52 -11.94 -2.89
CA GLY A 165 -8.76 -11.23 -2.55
C GLY A 165 -8.56 -9.75 -2.27
N LYS A 166 -7.33 -9.33 -1.96
CA LYS A 166 -6.92 -7.97 -1.64
C LYS A 166 -6.20 -7.26 -2.79
N ASN A 167 -6.00 -7.90 -3.94
CA ASN A 167 -5.17 -7.38 -5.04
C ASN A 167 -5.89 -7.37 -6.38
N VAL A 168 -7.20 -7.10 -6.37
CA VAL A 168 -7.93 -6.79 -7.61
C VAL A 168 -7.41 -5.45 -8.15
N ASP A 169 -7.16 -5.37 -9.45
CA ASP A 169 -6.57 -4.17 -10.05
C ASP A 169 -7.45 -2.93 -9.82
N ALA A 170 -6.82 -1.79 -9.54
CA ALA A 170 -7.46 -0.50 -9.27
C ALA A 170 -8.62 -0.54 -8.25
N SER A 171 -8.52 -1.41 -7.25
CA SER A 171 -9.52 -1.60 -6.20
C SER A 171 -9.18 -0.90 -4.88
N THR A 172 -8.05 -0.22 -4.77
CA THR A 172 -7.56 0.37 -3.52
C THR A 172 -7.41 1.87 -3.65
N PRO A 173 -8.52 2.62 -3.49
CA PRO A 173 -8.46 4.05 -3.40
C PRO A 173 -7.53 4.50 -2.27
N VAL A 174 -6.65 5.46 -2.58
CA VAL A 174 -5.81 6.16 -1.60
C VAL A 174 -5.91 7.66 -1.85
N GLY A 175 -6.15 8.45 -0.82
CA GLY A 175 -6.21 9.91 -0.93
C GLY A 175 -7.18 10.58 0.05
N PRO A 176 -7.77 11.74 -0.29
CA PRO A 176 -7.56 12.54 -1.51
C PRO A 176 -6.20 13.23 -1.59
N TRP A 177 -5.54 13.37 -0.45
CA TRP A 177 -4.22 13.99 -0.31
C TRP A 177 -3.52 13.42 0.92
N LEU A 178 -2.28 13.84 1.14
CA LEU A 178 -1.55 13.63 2.38
C LEU A 178 -1.75 14.82 3.32
N VAL A 179 -1.92 14.57 4.62
CA VAL A 179 -1.81 15.57 5.67
C VAL A 179 -0.55 15.28 6.46
N THR A 180 0.44 16.17 6.43
CA THR A 180 1.73 15.91 7.07
C THR A 180 1.59 15.80 8.58
N ALA A 181 2.37 14.89 9.17
CA ALA A 181 2.18 14.50 10.56
C ALA A 181 2.49 15.63 11.55
N ASP A 182 3.26 16.65 11.17
CA ASP A 182 3.52 17.85 11.97
C ASP A 182 2.26 18.71 12.22
N GLU A 183 1.16 18.49 11.50
CA GLU A 183 -0.13 19.10 11.84
C GLU A 183 -0.74 18.51 13.13
N PHE A 184 -0.25 17.38 13.61
CA PHE A 184 -0.77 16.68 14.77
C PHE A 184 0.24 16.68 15.92
N ALA A 185 -0.27 16.83 17.15
CA ALA A 185 0.56 16.86 18.35
C ALA A 185 1.37 15.56 18.48
N GLY A 186 2.69 15.68 18.65
CA GLY A 186 3.58 14.52 18.73
C GLY A 186 3.58 13.64 17.47
N ARG A 187 3.16 14.17 16.32
CA ARG A 187 2.98 13.45 15.05
C ARG A 187 1.91 12.35 15.08
N ALA A 188 1.13 12.22 16.15
CA ALA A 188 0.09 11.20 16.30
C ALA A 188 -1.28 11.76 15.92
N LEU A 189 -2.10 10.98 15.21
CA LEU A 189 -3.52 11.32 15.08
C LEU A 189 -4.18 11.37 16.48
N PRO A 190 -5.07 12.34 16.74
CA PRO A 190 -5.87 12.36 17.96
C PRO A 190 -6.58 11.04 18.19
N ALA A 191 -6.65 10.58 19.44
CA ALA A 191 -7.25 9.31 19.82
C ALA A 191 -8.76 9.23 19.47
N ASP A 192 -9.42 10.37 19.39
CA ASP A 192 -10.83 10.53 19.01
C ASP A 192 -11.03 10.79 17.49
N THR A 193 -9.98 10.62 16.68
CA THR A 193 -10.09 10.75 15.22
C THR A 193 -11.07 9.72 14.69
N VAL A 194 -12.17 10.20 14.12
CA VAL A 194 -13.23 9.33 13.56
C VAL A 194 -12.80 8.79 12.20
N VAL A 195 -12.95 7.48 12.01
CA VAL A 195 -12.91 6.79 10.71
C VAL A 195 -14.34 6.39 10.37
N GLU A 196 -14.86 6.87 9.25
CA GLU A 196 -16.22 6.58 8.79
C GLU A 196 -16.22 6.13 7.32
N LEU A 197 -17.04 5.12 7.01
CA LEU A 197 -17.31 4.72 5.64
C LEU A 197 -18.81 4.70 5.38
N ARG A 198 -19.22 5.29 4.25
CA ARG A 198 -20.61 5.34 3.76
C ARG A 198 -20.70 4.67 2.40
N VAL A 199 -21.80 3.95 2.17
CA VAL A 199 -22.18 3.45 0.85
C VAL A 199 -23.53 4.04 0.50
N ASN A 200 -23.60 4.75 -0.63
CA ASN A 200 -24.78 5.48 -1.08
C ASN A 200 -25.35 6.44 -0.01
N GLY A 201 -24.45 7.12 0.72
CA GLY A 201 -24.80 8.03 1.81
C GLY A 201 -25.20 7.36 3.13
N VAL A 202 -25.25 6.03 3.20
CA VAL A 202 -25.58 5.28 4.42
C VAL A 202 -24.29 4.87 5.13
N THR A 203 -24.10 5.32 6.37
CA THR A 203 -22.96 4.92 7.21
C THR A 203 -22.94 3.41 7.41
N LYS A 204 -21.83 2.79 7.00
CA LYS A 204 -21.57 1.36 7.14
C LYS A 204 -20.56 1.04 8.23
N GLN A 205 -19.54 1.88 8.37
CA GLN A 205 -18.50 1.75 9.40
C GLN A 205 -18.33 3.10 10.09
N ARG A 206 -18.12 3.09 11.41
CA ARG A 206 -17.78 4.28 12.20
C ARG A 206 -17.08 3.86 13.49
N ALA A 207 -15.85 4.33 13.70
CA ALA A 207 -15.10 4.13 14.94
C ALA A 207 -14.11 5.27 15.17
N VAL A 208 -13.40 5.26 16.30
CA VAL A 208 -12.29 6.19 16.57
C VAL A 208 -10.95 5.45 16.54
N THR A 209 -9.86 6.15 16.24
CA THR A 209 -8.51 5.56 16.20
C THR A 209 -8.06 4.95 17.54
N ALA A 210 -8.61 5.41 18.67
CA ALA A 210 -8.39 4.78 19.98
C ALA A 210 -8.90 3.33 20.08
N ASP A 211 -9.81 2.91 19.20
CA ASP A 211 -10.37 1.55 19.19
C ASP A 211 -9.44 0.54 18.49
N MET A 212 -8.29 1.00 17.97
CA MET A 212 -7.29 0.13 17.36
C MET A 212 -6.71 -0.85 18.39
N ILE A 213 -6.61 -2.14 18.04
CA ILE A 213 -5.97 -3.16 18.88
C ILE A 213 -4.46 -2.92 18.93
N PHE A 214 -3.87 -2.65 17.77
CA PHE A 214 -2.47 -2.29 17.60
C PHE A 214 -2.41 -0.87 17.04
N ASP A 215 -1.91 0.06 17.84
CA ASP A 215 -1.72 1.44 17.40
C ASP A 215 -0.70 1.55 16.24
N ILE A 216 -0.66 2.72 15.63
CA ILE A 216 0.20 3.00 14.46
C ILE A 216 1.68 2.75 14.78
N ALA A 217 2.12 3.12 15.99
CA ALA A 217 3.50 2.92 16.45
C ALA A 217 3.87 1.43 16.54
N THR A 218 2.98 0.61 17.08
CA THR A 218 3.12 -0.85 17.16
C THR A 218 3.19 -1.48 15.79
N GLN A 219 2.34 -1.07 14.85
CA GLN A 219 2.33 -1.57 13.48
C GLN A 219 3.66 -1.26 12.76
N ILE A 220 4.15 -0.03 12.85
CA ILE A 220 5.44 0.38 12.28
C ILE A 220 6.57 -0.48 12.87
N SER A 221 6.61 -0.62 14.20
CA SER A 221 7.65 -1.40 14.87
C SER A 221 7.64 -2.86 14.43
N VAL A 222 6.47 -3.51 14.42
CA VAL A 222 6.30 -4.91 14.00
C VAL A 222 6.70 -5.11 12.54
N ILE A 223 6.24 -4.28 11.61
CA ILE A 223 6.60 -4.39 10.20
C ILE A 223 8.11 -4.22 10.04
N SER A 224 8.69 -3.19 10.66
CA SER A 224 10.11 -2.85 10.55
C SER A 224 11.05 -3.91 11.13
N SER A 225 10.59 -4.74 12.06
CA SER A 225 11.37 -5.86 12.63
C SER A 225 11.74 -6.93 11.58
N THR A 226 10.86 -7.09 10.58
CA THR A 226 11.00 -8.11 9.55
C THR A 226 11.39 -7.51 8.21
N THR A 227 10.75 -6.41 7.83
CA THR A 227 10.95 -5.73 6.55
C THR A 227 11.32 -4.28 6.78
N ALA A 228 12.49 -3.86 6.31
CA ALA A 228 12.88 -2.46 6.39
C ALA A 228 11.84 -1.58 5.67
N LEU A 229 11.31 -0.59 6.41
CA LEU A 229 10.45 0.44 5.86
C LEU A 229 11.30 1.44 5.07
N LEU A 230 10.80 1.86 3.93
CA LEU A 230 11.43 2.84 3.06
C LEU A 230 10.67 4.18 3.09
N PRO A 231 11.36 5.30 2.85
CA PRO A 231 10.70 6.57 2.58
C PRO A 231 9.65 6.44 1.49
N GLY A 232 8.41 6.83 1.80
CA GLY A 232 7.25 6.77 0.92
C GLY A 232 6.48 5.44 0.94
N ASP A 233 6.89 4.44 1.74
CA ASP A 233 6.06 3.27 2.00
C ASP A 233 4.73 3.68 2.66
N VAL A 234 3.67 2.94 2.36
CA VAL A 234 2.34 3.17 2.90
C VAL A 234 1.92 2.01 3.79
N ILE A 235 1.31 2.32 4.94
CA ILE A 235 0.67 1.37 5.84
C ILE A 235 -0.83 1.69 5.89
N SER A 236 -1.68 0.69 5.63
CA SER A 236 -3.11 0.71 5.88
C SER A 236 -3.39 0.02 7.21
N THR A 237 -4.01 0.74 8.12
CA THR A 237 -3.97 0.43 9.55
C THR A 237 -5.06 -0.53 10.03
N GLY A 238 -5.84 -1.09 9.13
CA GLY A 238 -6.96 -1.98 9.44
C GLY A 238 -8.29 -1.24 9.56
N THR A 239 -9.38 -1.99 9.37
CA THR A 239 -10.72 -1.43 9.27
C THR A 239 -11.58 -1.61 10.53
N PRO A 240 -12.49 -0.67 10.85
CA PRO A 240 -13.50 -0.83 11.89
C PRO A 240 -14.58 -1.87 11.57
N ALA A 241 -15.46 -2.12 12.54
CA ALA A 241 -16.61 -3.00 12.33
C ALA A 241 -17.60 -2.45 11.29
N GLY A 242 -18.41 -3.34 10.70
CA GLY A 242 -19.49 -2.97 9.78
C GLY A 242 -19.18 -3.22 8.30
N VAL A 243 -18.17 -4.04 8.03
CA VAL A 243 -17.90 -4.62 6.70
C VAL A 243 -19.14 -5.37 6.18
N GLY A 244 -19.26 -5.48 4.86
CA GLY A 244 -20.42 -6.02 4.18
C GLY A 244 -20.67 -7.50 4.47
N PHE A 245 -19.62 -8.33 4.52
CA PHE A 245 -19.78 -9.78 4.66
C PHE A 245 -20.32 -10.23 6.03
N THR A 246 -20.17 -9.42 7.08
CA THR A 246 -20.66 -9.70 8.44
C THR A 246 -22.09 -9.23 8.66
N ARG A 247 -22.66 -8.46 7.72
CA ARG A 247 -24.05 -7.98 7.80
C ARG A 247 -25.04 -9.14 7.66
N THR A 248 -26.24 -8.94 8.18
CA THR A 248 -27.35 -9.90 8.08
C THR A 248 -28.57 -9.23 7.42
N PRO A 249 -28.88 -9.54 6.14
CA PRO A 249 -28.10 -10.38 5.23
C PRO A 249 -26.75 -9.72 4.83
N PRO A 250 -25.78 -10.49 4.32
CA PRO A 250 -24.55 -9.93 3.77
C PRO A 250 -24.83 -8.91 2.68
N GLU A 251 -24.02 -7.86 2.65
CA GLU A 251 -24.13 -6.76 1.69
C GLU A 251 -22.80 -6.65 0.93
N PHE A 252 -22.87 -6.49 -0.39
CA PHE A 252 -21.69 -6.37 -1.24
C PHE A 252 -21.87 -5.25 -2.25
N LEU A 253 -20.76 -4.62 -2.63
CA LEU A 253 -20.73 -3.54 -3.60
C LEU A 253 -21.25 -4.00 -4.96
N ALA A 254 -22.03 -3.14 -5.60
CA ALA A 254 -22.58 -3.31 -6.92
C ALA A 254 -22.28 -2.11 -7.83
N ALA A 255 -22.39 -2.33 -9.14
CA ALA A 255 -22.20 -1.26 -10.11
C ALA A 255 -23.18 -0.10 -9.86
N GLY A 256 -22.65 1.12 -9.83
CA GLY A 256 -23.37 2.34 -9.49
C GLY A 256 -23.25 2.76 -8.02
N ASP A 257 -22.79 1.88 -7.12
CA ASP A 257 -22.61 2.25 -5.72
C ASP A 257 -21.53 3.33 -5.57
N VAL A 258 -21.82 4.31 -4.72
CA VAL A 258 -20.88 5.35 -4.30
C VAL A 258 -20.33 4.97 -2.94
N VAL A 259 -19.01 4.84 -2.84
CA VAL A 259 -18.31 4.53 -1.60
C VAL A 259 -17.53 5.76 -1.15
N GLU A 260 -17.78 6.19 0.08
CA GLU A 260 -17.17 7.37 0.69
C GLU A 260 -16.46 6.96 1.98
N THR A 261 -15.14 7.14 2.04
CA THR A 261 -14.35 6.87 3.24
C THR A 261 -13.77 8.18 3.76
N GLU A 262 -13.98 8.46 5.04
CA GLU A 262 -13.57 9.70 5.69
C GLU A 262 -12.73 9.41 6.92
N VAL A 263 -11.63 10.13 7.07
CA VAL A 263 -10.84 10.19 8.30
C VAL A 263 -10.84 11.64 8.76
N ALA A 264 -11.42 11.90 9.94
CA ALA A 264 -11.61 13.25 10.46
C ALA A 264 -10.27 14.00 10.56
N GLY A 265 -10.23 15.24 10.05
CA GLY A 265 -9.00 16.04 10.00
C GLY A 265 -8.00 15.66 8.90
N VAL A 266 -8.20 14.53 8.21
CA VAL A 266 -7.33 14.07 7.11
C VAL A 266 -7.99 14.32 5.75
N GLY A 267 -9.15 13.72 5.47
CA GLY A 267 -9.84 13.93 4.19
C GLY A 267 -10.99 12.95 3.92
N LEU A 268 -11.63 13.14 2.76
CA LEU A 268 -12.72 12.33 2.23
C LEU A 268 -12.32 11.72 0.88
N LEU A 269 -12.34 10.40 0.81
CA LEU A 269 -12.14 9.58 -0.37
C LEU A 269 -13.52 9.22 -0.94
N ARG A 270 -13.71 9.33 -2.27
CA ARG A 270 -15.02 9.07 -2.88
C ARG A 270 -14.88 8.42 -4.24
N ASN A 271 -15.28 7.15 -4.34
CA ASN A 271 -15.20 6.36 -5.56
C ASN A 271 -16.57 5.81 -5.96
N VAL A 272 -16.76 5.61 -7.27
CA VAL A 272 -17.98 5.02 -7.82
C VAL A 272 -17.65 3.65 -8.38
N VAL A 273 -18.42 2.62 -8.01
CA VAL A 273 -18.25 1.27 -8.53
C VAL A 273 -18.75 1.22 -9.97
N ARG A 274 -17.89 0.79 -10.89
CA ARG A 274 -18.26 0.48 -12.28
C ARG A 274 -18.31 -1.03 -12.45
N ALA A 275 -19.26 -1.51 -13.25
CA ALA A 275 -19.22 -2.88 -13.75
C ALA A 275 -17.92 -3.05 -14.56
N GLY A 276 -16.95 -3.79 -14.01
CA GLY A 276 -15.71 -4.06 -14.73
C GLY A 276 -16.05 -4.65 -16.11
N ALA A 277 -15.55 -4.04 -17.18
CA ALA A 277 -15.61 -4.69 -18.48
C ALA A 277 -14.68 -5.90 -18.43
N ALA A 278 -15.09 -7.04 -18.99
CA ALA A 278 -14.16 -8.10 -19.30
C ALA A 278 -13.08 -7.51 -20.22
N THR A 279 -11.88 -7.28 -19.69
CA THR A 279 -10.78 -6.75 -20.49
C THR A 279 -10.41 -7.83 -21.50
N THR A 280 -10.96 -7.75 -22.72
CA THR A 280 -10.27 -8.32 -23.87
C THR A 280 -8.95 -7.56 -23.97
N ALA A 281 -7.85 -8.25 -23.70
CA ALA A 281 -6.51 -7.71 -23.82
C ALA A 281 -6.37 -6.97 -25.16
N ALA A 282 -6.39 -5.64 -25.12
CA ALA A 282 -6.00 -4.83 -26.24
C ALA A 282 -4.47 -4.92 -26.29
N THR A 283 -3.95 -5.78 -27.16
CA THR A 283 -2.55 -5.77 -27.56
C THR A 283 -2.25 -4.42 -28.22
N THR A 284 -1.86 -3.42 -27.43
CA THR A 284 -1.08 -2.31 -27.97
C THR A 284 0.32 -2.84 -28.21
N ALA A 285 0.50 -3.47 -29.37
CA ALA A 285 1.81 -3.68 -29.94
C ALA A 285 2.39 -2.28 -30.24
N ALA A 286 3.27 -1.82 -29.36
CA ALA A 286 4.19 -0.75 -29.71
C ALA A 286 4.97 -1.22 -30.95
N THR A 287 4.76 -0.53 -32.06
CA THR A 287 5.59 -0.64 -33.27
C THR A 287 7.04 -0.37 -32.89
N ALA A 288 7.81 -1.44 -32.72
CA ALA A 288 9.26 -1.38 -32.66
C ALA A 288 9.77 -1.02 -34.05
N THR A 289 10.22 0.23 -34.21
CA THR A 289 11.06 0.64 -35.33
C THR A 289 12.36 -0.17 -35.32
N SER A 290 12.61 -0.90 -36.41
CA SER A 290 13.78 -1.73 -36.66
C SER A 290 15.10 -0.93 -36.54
N PRO A 291 16.16 -1.46 -35.88
CA PRO A 291 17.50 -0.93 -36.05
C PRO A 291 18.06 -1.42 -37.39
N ALA A 292 18.54 -0.47 -38.19
CA ALA A 292 19.25 -0.70 -39.43
C ALA A 292 20.57 -1.47 -39.21
N GLU A 293 20.91 -2.29 -40.20
CA GLU A 293 22.18 -3.01 -40.34
C GLU A 293 23.40 -2.10 -40.15
N ARG A 294 24.30 -2.51 -39.24
CA ARG A 294 25.72 -2.20 -39.33
C ARG A 294 26.50 -3.50 -39.29
N ALA A 295 27.08 -3.85 -40.44
CA ALA A 295 28.02 -4.94 -40.59
C ALA A 295 29.30 -4.72 -39.74
N PRO A 296 29.84 -5.75 -39.08
CA PRO A 296 31.22 -5.72 -38.62
C PRO A 296 32.15 -6.39 -39.65
N ALA A 297 33.22 -5.67 -39.98
CA ALA A 297 34.34 -6.16 -40.78
C ALA A 297 35.05 -7.32 -40.06
N GLY A 298 35.43 -8.34 -40.85
CA GLY A 298 35.93 -9.61 -40.36
C GLY A 298 37.28 -9.58 -39.65
N ARG A 299 37.48 -10.59 -38.79
CA ARG A 299 38.79 -11.06 -38.36
C ARG A 299 38.73 -12.59 -38.23
N ALA A 300 39.67 -13.28 -38.87
CA ALA A 300 39.74 -14.73 -39.00
C ALA A 300 39.97 -15.46 -37.65
N PRO A 301 39.56 -16.74 -37.53
CA PRO A 301 39.59 -17.47 -36.26
C PRO A 301 41.00 -18.00 -35.92
N ALA A 302 41.37 -17.91 -34.64
CA ALA A 302 42.55 -18.55 -34.08
C ALA A 302 42.17 -19.88 -33.41
N GLU A 303 42.99 -20.91 -33.62
CA GLU A 303 42.82 -22.28 -33.10
C GLU A 303 42.87 -22.36 -31.56
N PRO A 304 42.19 -23.34 -30.95
CA PRO A 304 42.17 -23.53 -29.50
C PRO A 304 43.43 -24.26 -28.98
N ALA A 305 44.01 -23.74 -27.91
CA ALA A 305 45.10 -24.36 -27.17
C ALA A 305 44.61 -25.52 -26.26
N PRO A 306 45.43 -26.57 -26.04
CA PRO A 306 45.02 -27.78 -25.30
C PRO A 306 45.01 -27.60 -23.77
N ALA A 307 44.15 -28.38 -23.12
CA ALA A 307 43.91 -28.40 -21.67
C ALA A 307 45.11 -28.92 -20.85
N PRO A 308 45.36 -28.39 -19.64
CA PRO A 308 46.39 -28.92 -18.75
C PRO A 308 45.92 -30.15 -17.94
N ALA A 309 46.88 -31.05 -17.71
CA ALA A 309 46.73 -32.36 -17.07
C ALA A 309 46.50 -32.29 -15.55
N ALA A 310 45.85 -33.33 -15.04
CA ALA A 310 45.51 -33.56 -13.64
C ALA A 310 46.74 -33.70 -12.72
N ALA A 311 46.70 -33.03 -11.57
CA ALA A 311 47.64 -33.22 -10.46
C ALA A 311 47.03 -34.13 -9.38
N ALA A 312 47.87 -35.04 -8.89
CA ALA A 312 47.57 -36.09 -7.90
C ALA A 312 47.25 -35.55 -6.49
N PRO A 313 46.52 -36.31 -5.65
CA PRO A 313 46.14 -35.88 -4.30
C PRO A 313 47.30 -35.97 -3.30
N ALA A 314 47.48 -34.92 -2.51
CA ALA A 314 48.44 -34.86 -1.42
C ALA A 314 47.85 -35.44 -0.11
N GLY A 315 48.52 -36.48 0.38
CA GLY A 315 48.71 -36.92 1.77
C GLY A 315 47.73 -36.49 2.87
N ALA A 316 46.98 -37.47 3.37
CA ALA A 316 46.42 -37.47 4.71
C ALA A 316 47.55 -37.65 5.75
N GLY A 317 47.76 -36.63 6.58
CA GLY A 317 48.63 -36.67 7.76
C GLY A 317 47.86 -37.18 8.99
N SER A 318 48.42 -38.21 9.62
CA SER A 318 47.98 -38.89 10.83
C SER A 318 47.88 -37.98 12.07
N VAL A 319 46.79 -38.09 12.82
CA VAL A 319 46.78 -37.76 14.26
C VAL A 319 46.43 -39.01 15.05
N SER A 320 47.34 -39.30 15.98
CA SER A 320 47.41 -40.43 16.89
C SER A 320 46.16 -40.61 17.75
N SER A 321 45.67 -41.84 17.83
CA SER A 321 44.81 -42.33 18.90
C SER A 321 45.69 -42.88 20.02
N ASP A 322 45.73 -42.18 21.16
CA ASP A 322 46.32 -42.72 22.40
C ASP A 322 45.19 -43.15 23.35
N ARG A 323 45.12 -44.46 23.60
CA ARG A 323 44.29 -45.07 24.63
C ARG A 323 44.99 -44.86 25.98
N ARG A 324 44.27 -44.38 26.99
CA ARG A 324 44.45 -44.88 28.37
C ARG A 324 43.12 -45.11 29.06
N VAL A 325 43.00 -46.37 29.48
CA VAL A 325 42.04 -46.97 30.39
C VAL A 325 42.28 -46.43 31.80
N SER A 326 41.21 -46.14 32.55
CA SER A 326 41.14 -46.25 34.01
C SER A 326 39.68 -46.28 34.47
N ALA A 327 39.36 -47.28 35.30
CA ALA A 327 38.09 -47.65 35.95
C ALA A 327 37.04 -48.35 35.07
#